data_AF-A0A358M5R9-F1
#
_entry.id   AF-A0A358M5R9-F1
#
_cell.length_a   1.000
_cell.length_b   1.000
_cell.length_c   1.000
_cell.angle_alpha   90.00
_cell.angle_beta   90.00
_cell.angle_gamma   90.00
#
_symmetry.space_group_name_H-M   'P 1'
#
loop_
_entity.id
_entity.type
_entity.pdbx_description
1 polymer ?
#
loop_
_entity_poly.entity_id
_entity_poly.type
_entity_poly.pdbx_seq_one_letter_code
_entity_poly.pdbx_strand_id
1 'polypeptide(L)' 'MSKKLVAFFSASGVTKNVSERLAKIADADLFEIKPAIPYSRADLDWTNKK' A
#
# COMPACT_ATOMS: atom_id res chain seq x y z
N MET A 1 3.80 -26.78 -0.54
CA MET A 1 3.90 -25.41 -1.11
C MET A 1 3.06 -24.47 -0.27
N SER A 2 3.67 -23.45 0.35
CA SER A 2 2.91 -22.46 1.12
C SER A 2 2.49 -21.31 0.20
N LYS A 3 1.20 -20.98 0.16
CA LYS A 3 0.71 -19.80 -0.57
C LYS A 3 1.11 -18.55 0.21
N LYS A 4 1.76 -17.60 -0.47
CA LYS A 4 2.22 -16.34 0.13
C LYS A 4 1.45 -15.17 -0.48
N LEU A 5 1.09 -14.21 0.35
CA LEU A 5 0.36 -13.01 -0.05
C LEU A 5 1.04 -11.78 0.54
N VAL A 6 1.30 -10.78 -0.30
CA VAL A 6 1.75 -9.44 0.09
C VAL A 6 0.56 -8.52 0.04
N ALA A 7 -0.06 -8.26 1.20
CA ALA A 7 -1.11 -7.27 1.34
C ALA A 7 -0.50 -5.91 1.71
N PHE A 8 -0.87 -4.83 1.01
CA PHE A 8 -0.33 -3.49 1.27
C PHE A 8 -1.37 -2.38 1.14
N PHE A 9 -1.15 -1.28 1.85
CA PHE A 9 -1.90 -0.03 1.70
C PHE A 9 -0.93 1.08 1.29
N SER A 10 -1.33 1.95 0.37
CA SER A 10 -0.46 2.99 -0.17
C SER A 10 -1.24 4.23 -0.60
N ALA A 11 -1.28 5.27 0.24
CA ALA A 11 -1.94 6.54 -0.09
C ALA A 11 -1.15 7.38 -1.12
N SER A 12 0.18 7.37 -1.07
CA SER A 12 1.06 8.21 -1.91
C SER A 12 1.86 7.44 -2.97
N GLY A 13 1.72 6.11 -3.02
CA GLY A 13 2.40 5.25 -4.00
C GLY A 13 3.76 4.68 -3.57
N VAL A 14 4.35 5.17 -2.49
CA VAL A 14 5.68 4.70 -2.02
C VAL A 14 5.63 3.23 -1.59
N THR A 15 4.65 2.87 -0.75
CA THR A 15 4.50 1.51 -0.24
C THR A 15 4.19 0.52 -1.36
N LYS A 16 3.38 0.93 -2.35
CA LYS A 16 3.06 0.11 -3.53
C LYS A 16 4.32 -0.39 -4.24
N ASN A 17 5.28 0.49 -4.49
CA ASN A 17 6.52 0.15 -5.20
C ASN A 17 7.36 -0.89 -4.42
N VAL A 18 7.43 -0.74 -3.09
CA VAL A 18 8.12 -1.71 -2.22
C VAL A 18 7.39 -3.06 -2.21
N SER A 19 6.07 -3.05 -2.13
CA SER A 19 5.24 -4.26 -2.10
C SER A 19 5.31 -5.05 -3.41
N GLU A 20 5.32 -4.38 -4.57
CA GLU A 20 5.54 -5.01 -5.88
C GLU A 20 6.90 -5.72 -5.94
N ARG A 21 7.96 -5.06 -5.45
CA ARG A 21 9.29 -5.67 -5.37
C ARG A 21 9.32 -6.87 -4.43
N LEU A 22 8.65 -6.77 -3.28
CA LEU A 22 8.61 -7.82 -2.27
C LEU A 22 7.85 -9.06 -2.76
N ALA A 23 6.70 -8.87 -3.42
CA ALA A 23 5.93 -9.95 -4.03
C ALA A 23 6.72 -10.70 -5.10
N LYS A 24 7.46 -9.97 -5.95
CA LYS A 24 8.33 -10.55 -6.99
C LYS A 24 9.46 -11.39 -6.40
N ILE A 25 10.10 -10.93 -5.32
CA ILE A 25 11.20 -11.67 -4.67
C ILE A 25 10.67 -12.89 -3.92
N ALA A 26 9.51 -12.77 -3.28
CA ALA A 26 8.93 -13.81 -2.46
C ALA A 26 8.18 -14.89 -3.26
N ASP A 27 7.98 -14.68 -4.58
CA ASP A 27 7.07 -15.45 -5.44
C ASP A 27 5.69 -15.56 -4.78
N ALA A 28 5.12 -14.38 -4.49
CA ALA A 28 3.89 -14.22 -3.73
C ALA A 28 2.86 -13.42 -4.52
N ASP A 29 1.58 -13.66 -4.24
CA ASP A 29 0.50 -12.86 -4.77
C ASP A 29 0.55 -11.44 -4.16
N LEU A 30 0.10 -10.44 -4.91
CA LEU A 30 0.06 -9.05 -4.47
C LEU A 30 -1.40 -8.61 -4.29
N PHE A 31 -1.72 -8.00 -3.15
CA PHE A 31 -3.06 -7.48 -2.87
C PHE A 31 -3.00 -6.05 -2.32
N GLU A 32 -3.71 -5.13 -2.97
CA GLU A 32 -3.83 -3.75 -2.54
C GLU A 32 -5.08 -3.58 -1.66
N ILE A 33 -4.88 -3.15 -0.42
CA ILE A 33 -5.93 -2.75 0.50
C ILE A 33 -6.38 -1.36 0.07
N LYS A 34 -7.52 -1.30 -0.63
CA LYS A 34 -8.12 -0.04 -1.07
C LYS A 34 -9.07 0.49 0.01
N PRO A 35 -8.90 1.74 0.46
CA PRO A 35 -9.86 2.34 1.38
C PRO A 35 -11.20 2.53 0.66
N ALA A 36 -12.32 2.37 1.38
CA ALA A 36 -13.65 2.58 0.81
C ALA A 36 -13.84 4.03 0.29
N ILE A 37 -13.17 4.99 0.94
CA ILE A 37 -13.09 6.39 0.54
C ILE A 37 -11.61 6.71 0.27
N PRO A 38 -11.21 7.07 -0.97
CA PRO A 38 -9.83 7.42 -1.27
C PRO A 38 -9.33 8.61 -0.46
N TYR A 39 -8.08 8.55 0.01
CA TYR A 39 -7.46 9.66 0.72
C TYR A 39 -7.20 10.84 -0.22
N SER A 40 -7.66 12.02 0.17
CA SER A 40 -7.30 13.28 -0.47
C SER A 40 -5.95 13.78 0.06
N ARG A 41 -5.39 14.80 -0.61
CA ARG A 41 -4.18 15.47 -0.10
C ARG A 41 -4.39 16.13 1.26
N ALA A 42 -5.60 16.65 1.52
CA ALA A 42 -5.94 17.27 2.79
C ALA A 42 -5.99 16.25 3.93
N ASP A 43 -6.44 15.02 3.65
CA ASP A 43 -6.48 13.94 4.66
C ASP A 43 -5.08 13.47 5.06
N LEU A 44 -4.09 13.66 4.17
CA LEU A 44 -2.70 13.28 4.39
C LEU A 44 -1.84 14.41 4.96
N ASP A 45 -2.39 15.61 5.12
CA ASP A 45 -1.67 16.77 5.65
C ASP A 45 -1.66 16.74 7.19
N TRP A 46 -0.55 16.24 7.76
CA TRP A 46 -0.33 16.25 9.21
C TRP A 46 0.06 17.64 9.75
N THR A 47 0.40 18.59 8.87
CA THR A 47 0.83 19.96 9.24
C THR A 47 -0.33 20.94 9.34
N ASN A 48 -1.56 20.46 9.20
CA ASN A 48 -2.77 21.24 9.40
C ASN A 48 -2.67 21.95 10.77
N LYS A 49 -2.29 23.23 10.73
CA LYS A 49 -2.08 24.02 11.92
C LYS A 49 -3.43 24.13 12.62
N LYS A 50 -3.47 23.68 13.87
CA LYS A 50 -4.59 23.99 14.77
C LYS A 50 -4.83 25.49 14.85
#